data_AF-A0A3A8A877-F1
#
_entry.id   AF-A0A3A8A877-F1
#
_cell.length_a   1.000
_cell.length_b   1.000
_cell.length_c   1.000
_cell.angle_alpha   90.00
_cell.angle_beta   90.00
_cell.angle_gamma   90.00
#
_symmetry.space_group_name_H-M   'P 1'
#
loop_
_entity.id
_entity.type
_entity.pdbx_description
1 polymer ?
#
loop_
_entity_poly.entity_id
_entity_poly.type
_entity_poly.pdbx_seq_one_letter_code
_entity_poly.pdbx_strand_id
1 'polypeptide(L)'
;MNLPTNNGAGASDAGNGGAALRIVGKGADEEARRKGIDQAANGNGASVVAIAGTLKHHMNVQHNLCSALEALADKLPADVRNDDCLALARSVYPIVHRSHVFEEQTLFPFLKAQCADVPDLGDTLDRLHGEHWEDEAFAEEVHHELVAFAADRSQINVEKLSYMLRGFFVGLRRHLAFEREHLLPMVEALEDGR
;
A
#
# COMPACT_ATOMS: atom_id res chain seq x y z
N MET A 1 -30.47 45.96 26.87
CA MET A 1 -30.64 46.90 25.74
C MET A 1 -31.30 46.15 24.60
N ASN A 2 -32.39 46.71 24.08
CA ASN A 2 -33.23 46.18 22.99
C ASN A 2 -32.61 46.48 21.62
N LEU A 3 -32.67 45.48 20.71
CA LEU A 3 -33.04 45.44 19.26
C LEU A 3 -33.15 46.76 18.45
N PRO A 4 -32.98 46.78 17.09
CA PRO A 4 -33.63 45.81 16.21
C PRO A 4 -32.94 45.41 14.87
N THR A 5 -33.57 44.39 14.28
CA THR A 5 -33.57 43.90 12.89
C THR A 5 -34.08 44.93 11.89
N ASN A 6 -33.66 44.84 10.62
CA ASN A 6 -34.50 45.29 9.50
C ASN A 6 -34.33 44.38 8.26
N ASN A 7 -35.47 43.99 7.71
CA ASN A 7 -35.67 43.19 6.51
C ASN A 7 -36.73 43.96 5.71
N GLY A 8 -36.54 44.21 4.41
CA GLY A 8 -37.53 44.93 3.62
C GLY A 8 -37.17 45.06 2.14
N ALA A 9 -38.12 44.70 1.28
CA ALA A 9 -37.97 44.34 -0.12
C ALA A 9 -38.60 45.35 -1.10
N GLY A 10 -38.38 45.12 -2.41
CA GLY A 10 -39.14 45.68 -3.55
C GLY A 10 -38.29 46.53 -4.52
N ALA A 11 -38.47 46.60 -5.84
CA ALA A 11 -38.96 45.75 -6.95
C ALA A 11 -39.05 46.67 -8.19
N SER A 12 -38.83 46.11 -9.41
CA SER A 12 -39.23 46.62 -10.75
C SER A 12 -38.44 47.83 -11.34
N ASP A 13 -38.19 48.03 -12.65
CA ASP A 13 -38.54 47.35 -13.91
C ASP A 13 -37.66 47.88 -15.09
N ALA A 14 -37.58 47.07 -16.15
CA ALA A 14 -37.43 47.36 -17.60
C ALA A 14 -36.27 48.18 -18.22
N GLY A 15 -35.63 47.57 -19.24
CA GLY A 15 -34.83 48.27 -20.26
C GLY A 15 -34.11 47.37 -21.26
N ASN A 16 -34.81 47.00 -22.34
CA ASN A 16 -34.42 46.16 -23.48
C ASN A 16 -33.34 46.78 -24.41
N GLY A 17 -32.50 45.95 -25.04
CA GLY A 17 -31.64 46.34 -26.17
C GLY A 17 -30.68 45.22 -26.62
N GLY A 18 -31.07 44.43 -27.63
CA GLY A 18 -30.36 43.23 -28.07
C GLY A 18 -29.11 43.46 -28.94
N ALA A 19 -28.32 42.40 -29.08
CA ALA A 19 -27.52 42.12 -30.27
C ALA A 19 -27.38 40.60 -30.42
N ALA A 20 -27.90 40.10 -31.54
CA ALA A 20 -27.68 38.73 -31.99
C ALA A 20 -26.20 38.52 -32.31
N LEU A 21 -25.59 37.45 -31.80
CA LEU A 21 -24.39 36.89 -32.41
C LEU A 21 -24.48 35.36 -32.43
N ARG A 22 -24.37 34.83 -33.65
CA ARG A 22 -24.57 33.44 -34.01
C ARG A 22 -23.56 32.51 -33.33
N ILE A 23 -24.05 31.33 -32.98
CA ILE A 23 -23.29 30.11 -32.70
C ILE A 23 -22.37 29.78 -33.87
N VAL A 24 -21.05 29.70 -33.63
CA VAL A 24 -20.17 28.66 -34.21
C VAL A 24 -18.99 28.45 -33.24
N GLY A 25 -18.82 27.23 -32.74
CA GLY A 25 -17.65 26.85 -31.93
C GLY A 25 -17.91 25.94 -30.72
N LYS A 26 -18.99 25.15 -30.67
CA LYS A 26 -19.24 24.23 -29.53
C LYS A 26 -18.71 22.81 -29.70
N GLY A 27 -18.32 22.40 -30.93
CA GLY A 27 -17.92 21.01 -31.18
C GLY A 27 -16.49 20.65 -30.75
N ALA A 28 -15.53 21.55 -30.99
CA ALA A 28 -14.10 21.25 -30.76
C ALA A 28 -13.70 21.28 -29.27
N ASP A 29 -14.24 22.22 -28.50
CA ASP A 29 -13.93 22.36 -27.07
C ASP A 29 -14.58 21.27 -26.20
N GLU A 30 -15.79 20.82 -26.57
CA GLU A 30 -16.49 19.75 -25.85
C GLU A 30 -15.86 18.38 -26.14
N GLU A 31 -15.40 18.15 -27.38
CA GLU A 31 -14.66 16.94 -27.75
C GLU A 31 -13.23 16.93 -27.16
N ALA A 32 -12.54 18.07 -27.08
CA ALA A 32 -11.24 18.17 -26.42
C ALA A 32 -11.34 17.95 -24.90
N ARG A 33 -12.38 18.49 -24.25
CA ARG A 33 -12.64 18.28 -22.82
C ARG A 33 -12.99 16.82 -22.52
N ARG A 34 -13.79 16.17 -23.38
CA ARG A 34 -14.16 14.77 -23.25
C ARG A 34 -12.96 13.84 -23.48
N LYS A 35 -12.14 14.10 -24.50
CA LYS A 35 -10.85 13.41 -24.70
C LYS A 35 -9.90 13.57 -23.51
N GLY A 36 -9.85 14.77 -22.89
CA GLY A 36 -9.03 15.01 -21.70
C GLY A 36 -9.50 14.21 -20.47
N ILE A 37 -10.81 14.09 -20.26
CA ILE A 37 -11.40 13.26 -19.20
C ILE A 37 -11.16 11.78 -19.48
N ASP A 38 -11.38 11.32 -20.71
CA ASP A 38 -11.18 9.93 -21.11
C ASP A 38 -9.69 9.52 -20.97
N GLN A 39 -8.77 10.43 -21.30
CA GLN A 39 -7.33 10.19 -21.19
C GLN A 39 -6.83 10.21 -19.74
N ALA A 40 -7.39 11.07 -18.89
CA ALA A 40 -7.12 11.07 -17.44
C ALA A 40 -7.69 9.81 -16.76
N ALA A 41 -8.92 9.41 -17.10
CA ALA A 41 -9.54 8.19 -16.59
C ALA A 41 -8.76 6.94 -17.03
N ASN A 42 -8.33 6.88 -18.30
CA ASN A 42 -7.49 5.79 -18.82
C ASN A 42 -6.09 5.76 -18.17
N GLY A 43 -5.51 6.94 -17.90
CA GLY A 43 -4.25 7.05 -17.16
C GLY A 43 -4.36 6.58 -15.70
N ASN A 44 -5.46 6.92 -15.03
CA ASN A 44 -5.72 6.51 -13.65
C ASN A 44 -5.96 4.99 -13.57
N GLY A 45 -6.78 4.43 -14.46
CA GLY A 45 -7.03 2.98 -14.53
C GLY A 45 -5.76 2.17 -14.79
N ALA A 46 -4.90 2.59 -15.72
CA ALA A 46 -3.60 1.95 -15.95
C ALA A 46 -2.68 2.00 -14.71
N SER A 47 -2.74 3.09 -13.93
CA SER A 47 -2.02 3.20 -12.66
C SER A 47 -2.56 2.24 -11.60
N VAL A 48 -3.89 2.09 -11.48
CA VAL A 48 -4.50 1.19 -10.49
C VAL A 48 -4.11 -0.26 -10.75
N VAL A 49 -4.21 -0.72 -12.01
CA VAL A 49 -3.83 -2.09 -12.42
C VAL A 49 -2.37 -2.37 -12.06
N ALA A 50 -1.46 -1.40 -12.32
CA ALA A 50 -0.04 -1.56 -12.02
C ALA A 50 0.22 -1.64 -10.51
N ILE A 51 -0.48 -0.82 -9.70
CA ILE A 51 -0.38 -0.84 -8.23
C ILE A 51 -0.89 -2.18 -7.69
N ALA A 52 -2.08 -2.64 -8.11
CA ALA A 52 -2.63 -3.93 -7.68
C ALA A 52 -1.72 -5.10 -8.05
N GLY A 53 -1.18 -5.10 -9.27
CA GLY A 53 -0.23 -6.12 -9.73
C GLY A 53 1.06 -6.15 -8.90
N THR A 54 1.60 -4.97 -8.57
CA THR A 54 2.84 -4.86 -7.76
C THR A 54 2.60 -5.29 -6.31
N LEU A 55 1.48 -4.87 -5.70
CA LEU A 55 1.09 -5.29 -4.36
C LEU A 55 0.96 -6.83 -4.29
N LYS A 56 0.21 -7.44 -5.21
CA LYS A 56 0.07 -8.90 -5.30
C LYS A 56 1.43 -9.59 -5.46
N HIS A 57 2.33 -9.02 -6.28
CA HIS A 57 3.66 -9.58 -6.46
C HIS A 57 4.45 -9.57 -5.15
N HIS A 58 4.51 -8.43 -4.45
CA HIS A 58 5.22 -8.33 -3.18
C HIS A 58 4.65 -9.26 -2.13
N MET A 59 3.33 -9.28 -1.94
CA MET A 59 2.67 -10.20 -1.00
C MET A 59 3.03 -11.67 -1.25
N ASN A 60 3.04 -12.09 -2.52
CA ASN A 60 3.43 -13.46 -2.89
C ASN A 60 4.90 -13.75 -2.57
N VAL A 61 5.80 -12.81 -2.84
CA VAL A 61 7.23 -12.96 -2.52
C VAL A 61 7.45 -13.07 -1.01
N GLN A 62 6.79 -12.21 -0.21
CA GLN A 62 6.86 -12.26 1.25
C GLN A 62 6.23 -13.53 1.82
N HIS A 63 5.12 -14.01 1.26
CA HIS A 63 4.51 -15.28 1.65
C HIS A 63 5.43 -16.49 1.39
N ASN A 64 6.11 -16.50 0.23
CA ASN A 64 7.09 -17.52 -0.10
C ASN A 64 8.29 -17.48 0.84
N LEU A 65 8.76 -16.29 1.22
CA LEU A 65 9.80 -16.11 2.25
C LEU A 65 9.36 -16.73 3.57
N CYS A 66 8.15 -16.41 4.06
CA CYS A 66 7.62 -16.95 5.31
C CYS A 66 7.59 -18.50 5.29
N SER A 67 7.14 -19.08 4.19
CA SER A 67 7.07 -20.54 4.02
C SER A 67 8.46 -21.19 4.02
N ALA A 68 9.45 -20.53 3.41
CA ALA A 68 10.82 -21.02 3.42
C ALA A 68 11.49 -20.91 4.79
N LEU A 69 11.23 -19.83 5.54
CA LEU A 69 11.72 -19.67 6.92
C LEU A 69 11.07 -20.68 7.88
N GLU A 70 9.79 -20.98 7.71
CA GLU A 70 9.12 -22.03 8.48
C GLU A 70 9.72 -23.40 8.18
N ALA A 71 9.90 -23.75 6.91
CA ALA A 71 10.54 -25.01 6.51
C ALA A 71 11.99 -25.12 7.03
N LEU A 72 12.72 -24.00 7.10
CA LEU A 72 14.04 -23.95 7.72
C LEU A 72 13.95 -24.21 9.24
N ALA A 73 13.02 -23.53 9.92
CA ALA A 73 12.81 -23.63 11.36
C ALA A 73 12.39 -25.04 11.81
N ASP A 74 11.67 -25.79 10.97
CA ASP A 74 11.29 -27.18 11.22
C ASP A 74 12.44 -28.18 11.07
N LYS A 75 13.49 -27.80 10.34
CA LYS A 75 14.67 -28.64 10.09
C LYS A 75 15.83 -28.39 11.05
N LEU A 76 15.73 -27.34 11.87
CA LEU A 76 16.78 -26.99 12.83
C LEU A 76 16.98 -28.11 13.88
N PRO A 77 18.23 -28.34 14.33
CA PRO A 77 19.49 -27.82 13.78
C PRO A 77 20.13 -28.76 12.73
N ALA A 78 19.66 -30.00 12.61
CA ALA A 78 20.42 -31.09 12.01
C ALA A 78 20.25 -31.22 10.48
N ASP A 79 19.11 -30.81 9.92
CA ASP A 79 18.76 -31.03 8.50
C ASP A 79 18.71 -29.73 7.69
N VAL A 80 19.58 -28.77 8.05
CA VAL A 80 19.72 -27.51 7.32
C VAL A 80 20.97 -27.53 6.47
N ARG A 81 20.87 -27.18 5.19
CA ARG A 81 22.02 -26.93 4.31
C ARG A 81 22.51 -25.49 4.48
N ASN A 82 23.82 -25.29 4.60
CA ASN A 82 24.40 -23.95 4.81
C ASN A 82 24.08 -22.99 3.67
N ASP A 83 24.15 -23.44 2.41
CA ASP A 83 23.86 -22.59 1.25
C ASP A 83 22.41 -22.09 1.25
N ASP A 84 21.46 -22.98 1.57
CA ASP A 84 20.03 -22.64 1.65
C ASP A 84 19.78 -21.64 2.79
N CYS A 85 20.43 -21.84 3.95
CA CYS A 85 20.37 -20.92 5.08
C CYS A 85 20.93 -19.52 4.74
N LEU A 86 22.11 -19.45 4.11
CA LEU A 86 22.72 -18.18 3.71
C LEU A 86 21.92 -17.47 2.62
N ALA A 87 21.35 -18.21 1.67
CA ALA A 87 20.49 -17.65 0.65
C ALA A 87 19.24 -17.00 1.28
N LEU A 88 18.59 -17.70 2.23
CA LEU A 88 17.47 -17.13 2.98
C LEU A 88 17.91 -15.91 3.79
N ALA A 89 18.99 -16.02 4.57
CA ALA A 89 19.49 -14.92 5.37
C ALA A 89 19.68 -13.63 4.55
N ARG A 90 20.31 -13.74 3.37
CA ARG A 90 20.55 -12.59 2.47
C ARG A 90 19.28 -12.04 1.82
N SER A 91 18.18 -12.80 1.84
CA SER A 91 16.93 -12.44 1.19
C SER A 91 15.91 -11.82 2.13
N VAL A 92 15.95 -12.14 3.44
CA VAL A 92 14.94 -11.72 4.44
C VAL A 92 14.71 -10.22 4.43
N TYR A 93 15.73 -9.43 4.81
CA TYR A 93 15.60 -7.98 4.89
C TYR A 93 15.28 -7.33 3.54
N PRO A 94 16.01 -7.62 2.43
CA PRO A 94 15.72 -6.99 1.15
C PRO A 94 14.32 -7.28 0.60
N ILE A 95 13.71 -8.42 0.91
CA ILE A 95 12.33 -8.73 0.48
C ILE A 95 11.33 -7.87 1.23
N VAL A 96 11.43 -7.81 2.56
CA VAL A 96 10.50 -7.02 3.40
C VAL A 96 10.63 -5.54 3.08
N HIS A 97 11.86 -5.01 3.10
CA HIS A 97 12.13 -3.60 2.86
C HIS A 97 11.65 -3.12 1.49
N ARG A 98 11.80 -3.92 0.43
CA ARG A 98 11.28 -3.54 -0.90
C ARG A 98 9.74 -3.48 -0.94
N SER A 99 9.06 -4.29 -0.14
CA SER A 99 7.60 -4.22 -0.03
C SER A 99 7.18 -2.92 0.63
N HIS A 100 7.74 -2.65 1.80
CA HIS A 100 7.44 -1.44 2.57
C HIS A 100 7.78 -0.15 1.79
N VAL A 101 8.93 -0.11 1.10
CA VAL A 101 9.27 1.03 0.24
C VAL A 101 8.20 1.28 -0.83
N PHE A 102 7.69 0.23 -1.48
CA PHE A 102 6.61 0.38 -2.44
C PHE A 102 5.31 0.84 -1.78
N GLU A 103 4.97 0.25 -0.64
CA GLU A 103 3.76 0.60 0.10
C GLU A 103 3.79 2.09 0.50
N GLU A 104 4.88 2.54 1.11
CA GLU A 104 5.04 3.90 1.63
C GLU A 104 5.17 4.96 0.54
N GLN A 105 5.86 4.65 -0.56
CA GLN A 105 6.12 5.64 -1.62
C GLN A 105 5.03 5.65 -2.69
N THR A 106 4.25 4.57 -2.81
CA THR A 106 3.28 4.42 -3.90
C THR A 106 1.89 4.08 -3.39
N LEU A 107 1.71 2.97 -2.66
CA LEU A 107 0.39 2.47 -2.29
C LEU A 107 -0.33 3.39 -1.30
N PHE A 108 0.31 3.73 -0.18
CA PHE A 108 -0.31 4.53 0.87
C PHE A 108 -0.65 5.95 0.40
N PRO A 109 0.24 6.67 -0.31
CA PRO A 109 -0.13 7.96 -0.90
C PRO A 109 -1.30 7.85 -1.87
N PHE A 110 -1.32 6.79 -2.69
CA PHE A 110 -2.42 6.54 -3.63
C PHE A 110 -3.75 6.31 -2.90
N LEU A 111 -3.79 5.42 -1.90
CA LEU A 111 -4.99 5.15 -1.11
C LEU A 111 -5.46 6.38 -0.33
N LYS A 112 -4.55 7.17 0.27
CA LYS A 112 -4.90 8.43 0.94
C LYS A 112 -5.55 9.43 -0.03
N ALA A 113 -5.13 9.45 -1.30
CA ALA A 113 -5.68 10.34 -2.30
C ALA A 113 -7.02 9.86 -2.88
N GLN A 114 -7.17 8.55 -3.14
CA GLN A 114 -8.36 7.99 -3.81
C GLN A 114 -9.48 7.59 -2.84
N CYS A 115 -9.16 7.31 -1.58
CA CYS A 115 -10.09 6.80 -0.56
C CYS A 115 -10.18 7.74 0.66
N ALA A 116 -10.12 9.05 0.42
CA ALA A 116 -10.09 10.08 1.48
C ALA A 116 -11.38 10.13 2.33
N ASP A 117 -12.48 9.56 1.83
CA ASP A 117 -13.77 9.46 2.50
C ASP A 117 -13.93 8.19 3.34
N VAL A 118 -13.00 7.24 3.25
CA VAL A 118 -12.99 6.03 4.09
C VAL A 118 -12.59 6.41 5.51
N PRO A 119 -13.47 6.22 6.52
CA PRO A 119 -13.16 6.55 7.90
C PRO A 119 -11.90 5.84 8.40
N ASP A 120 -11.08 6.57 9.16
CA ASP A 120 -9.88 6.06 9.86
C ASP A 120 -8.79 5.43 8.97
N LEU A 121 -8.91 5.49 7.64
CA LEU A 121 -7.92 4.92 6.72
C LEU A 121 -6.56 5.61 6.87
N GLY A 122 -6.56 6.94 6.96
CA GLY A 122 -5.33 7.72 7.15
C GLY A 122 -4.53 7.27 8.37
N ASP A 123 -5.19 7.20 9.53
CA ASP A 123 -4.61 6.76 10.80
C ASP A 123 -4.14 5.30 10.73
N THR A 124 -4.90 4.44 10.04
CA THR A 124 -4.52 3.03 9.82
C THR A 124 -3.24 2.90 9.02
N LEU A 125 -3.10 3.67 7.93
CA LEU A 125 -1.90 3.66 7.09
C LEU A 125 -0.68 4.24 7.82
N ASP A 126 -0.88 5.26 8.65
CA ASP A 126 0.19 5.83 9.49
C ASP A 126 0.67 4.84 10.56
N ARG A 127 -0.26 4.06 11.14
CA ARG A 127 0.10 2.97 12.05
C ARG A 127 0.91 1.88 11.35
N LEU A 128 0.48 1.43 10.16
CA LEU A 128 1.22 0.41 9.38
C LEU A 128 2.65 0.87 9.06
N HIS A 129 2.80 2.12 8.63
CA HIS A 129 4.12 2.71 8.40
C HIS A 129 5.00 2.68 9.67
N GLY A 130 4.42 2.92 10.84
CA GLY A 130 5.13 2.75 12.12
C GLY A 130 5.51 1.29 12.40
N GLU A 131 4.61 0.34 12.11
CA GLU A 131 4.84 -1.10 12.28
C GLU A 131 5.94 -1.63 11.35
N HIS A 132 6.10 -1.07 10.15
CA HIS A 132 7.18 -1.42 9.23
C HIS A 132 8.57 -1.28 9.84
N TRP A 133 8.76 -0.28 10.73
CA TRP A 133 10.04 -0.11 11.42
C TRP A 133 10.38 -1.31 12.30
N GLU A 134 9.39 -1.85 13.02
CA GLU A 134 9.57 -3.02 13.87
C GLU A 134 9.78 -4.29 13.03
N ASP A 135 9.01 -4.45 11.96
CA ASP A 135 9.13 -5.59 11.05
C ASP A 135 10.50 -5.62 10.34
N GLU A 136 11.01 -4.46 9.89
CA GLU A 136 12.33 -4.34 9.28
C GLU A 136 13.48 -4.58 10.27
N ALA A 137 13.37 -4.05 11.49
CA ALA A 137 14.35 -4.32 12.54
C ALA A 137 14.41 -5.82 12.87
N PHE A 138 13.26 -6.48 12.97
CA PHE A 138 13.21 -7.91 13.22
C PHE A 138 13.75 -8.72 12.02
N ALA A 139 13.49 -8.28 10.79
CA ALA A 139 14.06 -8.89 9.59
C ALA A 139 15.60 -8.85 9.59
N GLU A 140 16.20 -7.74 10.06
CA GLU A 140 17.65 -7.59 10.22
C GLU A 140 18.21 -8.50 11.33
N GLU A 141 17.53 -8.62 12.46
CA GLU A 141 17.93 -9.57 13.51
C GLU A 141 17.90 -11.02 13.02
N VAL A 142 16.84 -11.42 12.31
CA VAL A 142 16.72 -12.74 11.68
C VAL A 142 17.85 -12.98 10.69
N HIS A 143 18.19 -11.97 9.87
CA HIS A 143 19.33 -12.04 8.97
C HIS A 143 20.62 -12.37 9.73
N HIS A 144 20.94 -11.62 10.78
CA HIS A 144 22.17 -11.81 11.55
C HIS A 144 22.26 -13.18 12.20
N GLU A 145 21.17 -13.64 12.83
CA GLU A 145 21.13 -14.94 13.50
C GLU A 145 21.27 -16.11 12.51
N LEU A 146 20.68 -16.00 11.31
CA LEU A 146 20.85 -17.00 10.25
C LEU A 146 22.27 -17.02 9.67
N VAL A 147 22.91 -15.87 9.50
CA VAL A 147 24.31 -15.79 9.07
C VAL A 147 25.23 -16.43 10.13
N ALA A 148 25.01 -16.12 11.40
CA ALA A 148 25.79 -16.67 12.50
C ALA A 148 25.61 -18.20 12.59
N PHE A 149 24.37 -18.71 12.45
CA PHE A 149 24.08 -20.14 12.40
C PHE A 149 24.77 -20.85 11.23
N ALA A 150 24.80 -20.24 10.05
CA ALA A 150 25.49 -20.83 8.90
C ALA A 150 27.01 -20.83 9.07
N ALA A 151 27.57 -19.86 9.80
CA ALA A 151 29.01 -19.74 10.05
C ALA A 151 29.51 -20.74 11.11
N ASP A 152 28.83 -20.84 12.25
CA ASP A 152 29.20 -21.77 13.33
C ASP A 152 27.97 -22.19 14.15
N ARG A 153 27.50 -23.42 13.91
CA ARG A 153 26.33 -23.98 14.62
C ARG A 153 26.59 -24.27 16.09
N SER A 154 27.84 -24.43 16.51
CA SER A 154 28.18 -24.79 17.89
C SER A 154 27.99 -23.62 18.88
N GLN A 155 27.93 -22.40 18.36
CA GLN A 155 27.80 -21.16 19.14
C GLN A 155 26.37 -20.62 19.20
N ILE A 156 25.41 -21.25 18.50
CA ILE A 156 24.03 -20.77 18.41
C ILE A 156 23.10 -21.52 19.35
N ASN A 157 22.28 -20.75 20.08
CA ASN A 157 21.12 -21.29 20.76
C ASN A 157 20.01 -21.58 19.74
N VAL A 158 19.88 -22.85 19.35
CA VAL A 158 18.91 -23.31 18.35
C VAL A 158 17.47 -23.07 18.77
N GLU A 159 17.14 -23.18 20.06
CA GLU A 159 15.79 -22.90 20.56
C GLU A 159 15.44 -21.42 20.40
N LYS A 160 16.39 -20.52 20.70
CA LYS A 160 16.23 -19.07 20.47
C LYS A 160 16.01 -18.78 18.98
N LEU A 161 16.86 -19.32 18.10
CA LEU A 161 16.73 -19.11 16.65
C LEU A 161 15.38 -19.61 16.14
N SER A 162 14.96 -20.81 16.55
CA SER A 162 13.66 -21.40 16.21
C SER A 162 12.49 -20.53 16.66
N TYR A 163 12.57 -19.97 17.88
CA TYR A 163 11.57 -19.04 18.40
C TYR A 163 11.53 -17.73 17.61
N MET A 164 12.69 -17.14 17.30
CA MET A 164 12.79 -15.90 16.52
C MET A 164 12.19 -16.05 15.12
N LEU A 165 12.55 -17.13 14.40
CA LEU A 165 11.99 -17.40 13.07
C LEU A 165 10.47 -17.49 13.12
N ARG A 166 9.92 -18.23 14.09
CA ARG A 166 8.47 -18.38 14.28
C ARG A 166 7.78 -17.06 14.60
N GLY A 167 8.36 -16.24 15.47
CA GLY A 167 7.85 -14.91 15.76
C GLY A 167 7.78 -14.06 14.49
N PHE A 168 8.87 -14.04 13.73
CA PHE A 168 8.99 -13.23 12.51
C PHE A 168 7.98 -13.63 11.44
N PHE A 169 7.96 -14.90 11.00
CA PHE A 169 7.06 -15.28 9.89
C PHE A 169 5.57 -15.28 10.30
N VAL A 170 5.24 -15.45 11.59
CA VAL A 170 3.86 -15.30 12.06
C VAL A 170 3.44 -13.83 12.06
N GLY A 171 4.32 -12.93 12.52
CA GLY A 171 4.09 -11.48 12.44
C GLY A 171 3.87 -11.02 11.01
N LEU A 172 4.80 -11.37 10.13
CA LEU A 172 4.73 -10.98 8.72
C LEU A 172 3.49 -11.57 8.01
N ARG A 173 3.08 -12.80 8.33
CA ARG A 173 1.82 -13.36 7.79
C ARG A 173 0.57 -12.60 8.25
N ARG A 174 0.56 -12.02 9.45
CA ARG A 174 -0.55 -11.19 9.93
C ARG A 174 -0.58 -9.85 9.19
N HIS A 175 0.59 -9.26 8.95
CA HIS A 175 0.74 -8.09 8.10
C HIS A 175 0.16 -8.36 6.70
N LEU A 176 0.61 -9.43 6.04
CA LEU A 176 0.13 -9.82 4.71
C LEU A 176 -1.38 -10.14 4.67
N ALA A 177 -1.91 -10.73 5.75
CA ALA A 177 -3.35 -10.98 5.85
C ALA A 177 -4.13 -9.67 5.87
N PHE A 178 -3.66 -8.67 6.64
CA PHE A 178 -4.26 -7.34 6.66
C PHE A 178 -4.26 -6.71 5.26
N GLU A 179 -3.12 -6.71 4.57
CA GLU A 179 -3.04 -6.15 3.21
C GLU A 179 -4.01 -6.83 2.25
N ARG A 180 -4.08 -8.17 2.30
CA ARG A 180 -4.97 -8.98 1.45
C ARG A 180 -6.45 -8.70 1.70
N GLU A 181 -6.81 -8.52 2.95
CA GLU A 181 -8.20 -8.46 3.39
C GLU A 181 -8.76 -7.03 3.38
N HIS A 182 -7.88 -6.03 3.43
CA HIS A 182 -8.27 -4.62 3.52
C HIS A 182 -7.71 -3.75 2.40
N LEU A 183 -6.39 -3.75 2.16
CA LEU A 183 -5.78 -2.81 1.21
C LEU A 183 -6.00 -3.23 -0.24
N LEU A 184 -5.77 -4.51 -0.55
CA LEU A 184 -5.92 -5.02 -1.91
C LEU A 184 -7.36 -4.86 -2.44
N PRO A 185 -8.43 -5.19 -1.68
CA PRO A 185 -9.79 -4.96 -2.13
C PRO A 185 -10.12 -3.48 -2.40
N MET A 186 -9.51 -2.55 -1.67
CA MET A 186 -9.67 -1.11 -1.94
C MET A 186 -9.07 -0.73 -3.29
N VAL A 187 -7.86 -1.23 -3.60
CA VAL A 187 -7.22 -0.98 -4.90
C VAL A 187 -8.04 -1.62 -6.04
N GLU A 188 -8.52 -2.84 -5.86
CA GLU A 188 -9.33 -3.54 -6.87
C GLU A 188 -10.70 -2.88 -7.08
N ALA A 189 -11.32 -2.32 -6.04
CA ALA A 189 -12.57 -1.55 -6.19
C ALA A 189 -12.37 -0.33 -7.10
N LEU A 190 -11.24 0.37 -6.95
CA LEU A 190 -10.87 1.50 -7.80
C LEU A 190 -10.59 1.08 -9.25
N GLU A 191 -10.10 -0.14 -9.50
CA GLU A 191 -9.90 -0.70 -10.84
C GLU A 191 -11.24 -0.92 -11.55
N ASP A 192 -12.22 -1.44 -10.82
CA ASP A 192 -13.57 -1.71 -11.34
C ASP A 192 -14.44 -0.44 -11.47
N GLY A 193 -13.92 0.73 -11.09
CA GLY A 193 -14.65 2.00 -11.09
C GLY A 193 -15.77 2.07 -10.06
N ARG A 194 -15.62 1.36 -8.93
CA ARG A 194 -16.58 1.26 -7.84
C ARG A 194 -16.18 2.09 -6.63
#